data_AF-A0A3N5GEC6-F1
#
_entry.id   AF-A0A3N5GEC6-F1
#
_cell.length_a   1.000
_cell.length_b   1.000
_cell.length_c   1.000
_cell.angle_alpha   90.00
_cell.angle_beta   90.00
_cell.angle_gamma   90.00
#
_symmetry.space_group_name_H-M   'P 1'
#
loop_
_entity.id
_entity.type
_entity.pdbx_description
1 polymer ?
#
loop_
_entity_poly.entity_id
_entity_poly.type
_entity_poly.pdbx_seq_one_letter_code
_entity_poly.pdbx_strand_id
1 'polypeptide(L)'
;MTAVREALYLPLLFLTVVLLGGVHIADRVVLIPPPLFTLVLATLLLSILVQCGALAPERLMRADRSALANLNGLVVLLAAFFAAAQAFNVATPESGLPRLFCQVFLLVLLLNTLVASPDRIRVLRSLMVIFGSAFMLKFVILAAISNPGDGGLKRVLLAMLEGLTLGTLTQAVVSPVTGYVAFAVLV
;
A
#
# COMPACT_ATOMS: atom_id res chain seq x y z
N MET A 1 -16.00 19.67 -8.35
CA MET A 1 -14.85 19.05 -9.03
C MET A 1 -14.94 19.46 -10.48
N THR A 2 -13.83 19.84 -11.11
CA THR A 2 -13.82 20.18 -12.54
C THR A 2 -13.83 18.89 -13.37
N ALA A 3 -14.50 18.91 -14.53
CA ALA A 3 -14.61 17.73 -15.40
C ALA A 3 -13.24 17.16 -15.80
N VAL A 4 -12.26 18.02 -16.07
CA VAL A 4 -10.88 17.63 -16.40
C VAL A 4 -10.21 16.88 -15.25
N ARG A 5 -10.44 17.29 -14.00
CA ARG A 5 -9.84 16.63 -12.82
C ARG A 5 -10.41 15.23 -12.61
N GLU A 6 -11.70 15.06 -12.83
CA GLU A 6 -12.38 13.78 -12.68
C GLU A 6 -12.07 12.82 -13.84
N ALA A 7 -11.99 13.34 -15.07
CA ALA A 7 -11.84 12.50 -16.26
C ALA A 7 -10.39 12.14 -16.62
N LEU A 8 -9.44 13.02 -16.27
CA LEU A 8 -8.03 12.83 -16.68
C LEU A 8 -7.11 12.71 -15.47
N TYR A 9 -7.08 13.71 -14.60
CA TYR A 9 -6.06 13.76 -13.54
C TYR A 9 -6.20 12.64 -12.51
N LEU A 10 -7.41 12.36 -12.01
CA LEU A 10 -7.61 11.33 -10.99
C LEU A 10 -7.36 9.91 -11.52
N PRO A 11 -7.94 9.48 -12.66
CA PRO A 11 -7.64 8.18 -13.22
C PRO A 11 -6.15 8.01 -13.54
N LEU A 12 -5.51 9.03 -14.11
CA LEU A 12 -4.09 8.97 -14.45
C LEU A 12 -3.23 8.82 -13.19
N LEU A 13 -3.52 9.58 -12.13
CA LEU A 13 -2.81 9.47 -10.85
C LEU A 13 -2.96 8.06 -10.26
N PHE A 14 -4.18 7.54 -10.18
CA PHE A 14 -4.39 6.18 -9.65
C PHE A 14 -3.77 5.11 -10.53
N LEU A 15 -3.80 5.28 -11.86
CA LEU A 15 -3.13 4.37 -12.78
C LEU A 15 -1.61 4.39 -12.58
N THR A 16 -1.00 5.56 -12.36
CA THR A 16 0.43 5.64 -12.04
C THR A 16 0.77 4.90 -10.75
N VAL A 17 -0.07 5.03 -9.71
CA VAL A 17 0.08 4.28 -8.46
C VAL A 17 -0.04 2.77 -8.69
N VAL A 18 -1.02 2.33 -9.49
CA VAL A 18 -1.23 0.90 -9.79
C VAL A 18 -0.05 0.32 -10.56
N LEU A 19 0.41 1.02 -11.59
CA LEU A 19 1.50 0.57 -12.45
C LEU A 19 2.82 0.56 -11.67
N LEU A 20 3.19 1.67 -11.05
CA LEU A 20 4.44 1.78 -10.30
C LEU A 20 4.44 0.88 -9.06
N GLY A 21 3.31 0.74 -8.37
CA GLY A 21 3.21 -0.13 -7.19
C GLY A 21 3.25 -1.62 -7.52
N GLY A 22 2.86 -2.01 -8.74
CA GLY A 22 2.97 -3.40 -9.21
C GLY A 22 4.33 -3.76 -9.80
N VAL A 23 5.15 -2.78 -10.15
CA VAL A 23 6.44 -2.99 -10.81
C VAL A 23 7.46 -3.54 -9.82
N HIS A 24 7.93 -4.76 -10.08
CA HIS A 24 9.08 -5.34 -9.40
C HIS A 24 10.30 -5.31 -10.33
N ILE A 25 11.38 -4.71 -9.84
CA ILE A 25 12.64 -4.54 -10.58
C ILE A 25 13.68 -5.45 -9.93
N ALA A 26 13.87 -6.63 -10.54
CA ALA A 26 14.97 -7.55 -10.26
C ALA A 26 15.75 -7.78 -11.58
N ASP A 27 16.07 -9.02 -11.93
CA ASP A 27 16.70 -9.34 -13.24
C ASP A 27 15.79 -9.05 -14.45
N ARG A 28 14.48 -8.95 -14.21
CA ARG A 28 13.46 -8.57 -15.20
C ARG A 28 12.45 -7.63 -14.56
N VAL A 29 11.85 -6.77 -15.38
CA VAL A 29 10.71 -5.93 -14.97
C VAL A 29 9.44 -6.75 -15.13
N VAL A 30 8.79 -7.05 -14.02
CA VAL A 30 7.51 -7.79 -14.00
C VAL A 30 6.46 -6.99 -13.25
N LEU A 31 5.23 -7.01 -13.76
CA LEU A 31 4.07 -6.42 -13.09
C LEU A 31 3.37 -7.51 -12.28
N ILE A 32 3.43 -7.39 -10.96
CA ILE A 32 2.83 -8.36 -10.04
C ILE A 32 1.45 -7.85 -9.62
N PRO A 33 0.38 -8.64 -9.80
CA PRO A 33 -0.94 -8.27 -9.33
C PRO A 33 -0.99 -8.26 -7.79
N PRO A 34 -1.82 -7.39 -7.18
CA PRO A 34 -1.95 -7.33 -5.74
C PRO A 34 -2.55 -8.64 -5.21
N PRO A 35 -2.02 -9.20 -4.09
CA PRO A 35 -2.57 -10.42 -3.50
C PRO A 35 -3.98 -10.20 -2.97
N LEU A 36 -4.78 -11.27 -2.88
CA LEU A 36 -6.18 -11.22 -2.41
C LEU A 36 -6.31 -10.51 -1.05
N PHE A 37 -5.37 -10.71 -0.14
CA PHE A 37 -5.39 -10.06 1.17
C PHE A 37 -5.32 -8.53 1.06
N THR A 38 -4.52 -7.99 0.14
CA THR A 38 -4.46 -6.52 -0.07
C THR A 38 -5.72 -5.95 -0.71
N LEU A 39 -6.48 -6.76 -1.45
CA LEU A 39 -7.81 -6.38 -1.92
C LEU A 39 -8.78 -6.23 -0.75
N VAL A 40 -8.70 -7.11 0.26
CA VAL A 40 -9.49 -6.98 1.49
C VAL A 40 -9.13 -5.70 2.24
N LEU A 41 -7.84 -5.40 2.41
CA LEU A 41 -7.40 -4.15 3.04
C LEU A 41 -7.86 -2.91 2.25
N ALA A 42 -7.80 -2.96 0.92
CA ALA A 42 -8.26 -1.89 0.04
C ALA A 42 -9.78 -1.65 0.19
N THR A 43 -10.58 -2.70 0.29
CA THR A 43 -12.02 -2.60 0.57
C THR A 43 -12.26 -1.89 1.90
N LEU A 44 -11.59 -2.30 2.97
CA LEU A 44 -11.72 -1.67 4.28
C LEU A 44 -11.29 -0.20 4.24
N LEU A 45 -10.18 0.10 3.56
CA LEU A 45 -9.70 1.48 3.40
C LEU A 45 -10.71 2.33 2.65
N LEU A 46 -11.27 1.86 1.53
CA LEU A 46 -12.31 2.61 0.82
C LEU A 46 -13.53 2.83 1.69
N SER A 47 -13.97 1.83 2.46
CA SER A 47 -15.06 1.99 3.42
C SER A 47 -14.76 3.09 4.45
N ILE A 48 -13.56 3.14 5.02
CA ILE A 48 -13.14 4.21 5.93
C ILE A 48 -13.16 5.57 5.23
N LEU A 49 -12.61 5.66 4.02
CA LEU A 49 -12.58 6.90 3.25
C LEU A 49 -13.98 7.41 2.93
N VAL A 50 -14.92 6.52 2.62
CA VAL A 50 -16.33 6.86 2.43
C VAL A 50 -16.95 7.33 3.76
N GLN A 51 -16.75 6.58 4.84
CA GLN A 51 -17.30 6.87 6.16
C GLN A 51 -16.85 8.22 6.72
N CYS A 52 -15.56 8.57 6.61
CA CYS A 52 -15.04 9.88 7.03
C CYS A 52 -15.24 10.99 5.96
N GLY A 53 -15.89 10.66 4.83
CA GLY A 53 -16.19 11.55 3.72
C GLY A 53 -14.99 12.00 2.89
N ALA A 54 -13.80 11.41 3.08
CA ALA A 54 -12.63 11.64 2.23
C ALA A 54 -12.91 11.22 0.77
N LEU A 55 -13.65 10.13 0.61
CA LEU A 55 -14.21 9.68 -0.66
C LEU A 55 -15.73 9.87 -0.62
N ALA A 56 -16.32 10.33 -1.71
CA ALA A 56 -17.76 10.54 -1.82
C ALA A 56 -18.26 9.91 -3.12
N PRO A 57 -18.54 8.59 -3.13
CA PRO A 57 -19.03 7.87 -4.31
C PRO A 57 -20.28 8.53 -4.88
N GLU A 58 -21.11 9.07 -3.99
CA GLU A 58 -22.41 9.65 -4.37
C GLU A 58 -22.25 10.96 -5.10
N ARG A 59 -21.04 11.54 -5.16
CA ARG A 59 -20.74 12.70 -6.00
C ARG A 59 -20.27 12.28 -7.39
N LEU A 60 -19.69 11.09 -7.50
CA LEU A 60 -19.15 10.53 -8.73
C LEU A 60 -20.22 9.79 -9.53
N MET A 61 -21.13 9.09 -8.85
CA MET A 61 -22.21 8.32 -9.45
C MET A 61 -23.57 8.81 -8.93
N ARG A 62 -24.46 9.25 -9.82
CA ARG A 62 -25.83 9.69 -9.50
C ARG A 62 -26.78 9.38 -10.66
N ALA A 63 -28.06 9.20 -10.34
CA ALA A 63 -29.10 9.02 -11.35
C ALA A 63 -29.24 10.25 -12.29
N ASP A 64 -29.01 11.46 -11.77
CA ASP A 64 -29.12 12.70 -12.55
C ASP A 64 -27.94 12.96 -13.50
N ARG A 65 -26.89 12.14 -13.44
CA ARG A 65 -25.71 12.26 -14.31
C ARG A 65 -25.90 11.44 -15.58
N SER A 66 -25.30 11.89 -16.68
CA SER A 66 -25.27 11.11 -17.92
C SER A 66 -24.57 9.76 -17.73
N ALA A 67 -24.90 8.77 -18.56
CA ALA A 67 -24.27 7.45 -18.51
C ALA A 67 -22.74 7.53 -18.61
N LEU A 68 -22.21 8.40 -19.48
CA LEU A 68 -20.77 8.61 -19.64
C LEU A 68 -20.13 9.20 -18.37
N ALA A 69 -20.81 10.15 -17.72
CA ALA A 69 -20.32 10.75 -16.47
C ALA A 69 -20.33 9.74 -15.31
N ASN A 70 -21.31 8.85 -15.26
CA ASN A 70 -21.35 7.75 -14.29
C ASN A 70 -20.27 6.69 -14.56
N LEU A 71 -20.02 6.34 -15.83
CA LEU A 71 -18.91 5.45 -16.21
C LEU A 71 -17.57 6.04 -15.80
N ASN A 72 -17.35 7.34 -16.01
CA ASN A 72 -16.15 8.01 -15.54
C ASN A 72 -15.99 7.92 -14.02
N GLY A 73 -17.07 8.18 -13.27
CA GLY A 73 -17.09 8.02 -11.82
C GLY A 73 -16.74 6.59 -11.38
N LEU A 74 -17.29 5.58 -12.05
CA LEU A 74 -16.97 4.17 -11.81
C LEU A 74 -15.50 3.87 -12.06
N VAL A 75 -14.92 4.36 -13.17
CA VAL A 75 -13.50 4.20 -13.48
C VAL A 75 -12.62 4.81 -12.40
N VAL A 76 -12.97 6.00 -11.89
CA VAL A 76 -12.24 6.64 -10.78
C VAL A 76 -12.30 5.78 -9.52
N LEU A 77 -13.46 5.22 -9.18
CA LEU A 77 -13.61 4.36 -8.00
C LEU A 77 -12.81 3.06 -8.13
N LEU A 78 -12.86 2.41 -9.30
CA LEU A 78 -12.07 1.21 -9.57
C LEU A 78 -10.58 1.50 -9.53
N ALA A 79 -10.14 2.61 -10.13
CA ALA A 79 -8.74 3.00 -10.13
C ALA A 79 -8.26 3.29 -8.69
N ALA A 80 -9.06 3.99 -7.88
CA ALA A 80 -8.76 4.23 -6.46
C ALA A 80 -8.66 2.92 -5.66
N PHE A 81 -9.55 1.96 -5.92
CA PHE A 81 -9.51 0.63 -5.29
C PHE A 81 -8.21 -0.12 -5.60
N PHE A 82 -7.85 -0.23 -6.89
CA PHE A 82 -6.62 -0.91 -7.28
C PHE A 82 -5.37 -0.16 -6.81
N ALA A 83 -5.39 1.17 -6.79
CA ALA A 83 -4.31 1.99 -6.27
C ALA A 83 -4.11 1.72 -4.77
N ALA A 84 -5.19 1.66 -3.99
CA ALA A 84 -5.13 1.29 -2.57
C ALA A 84 -4.57 -0.12 -2.36
N ALA A 85 -5.02 -1.09 -3.17
CA ALA A 85 -4.51 -2.47 -3.09
C ALA A 85 -3.01 -2.53 -3.37
N GLN A 86 -2.54 -1.81 -4.40
CA GLN A 86 -1.12 -1.75 -4.72
C GLN A 86 -0.31 -0.97 -3.68
N ALA A 87 -0.85 0.10 -3.09
CA ALA A 87 -0.19 0.79 -1.97
C ALA A 87 0.03 -0.15 -0.78
N PHE A 88 -0.95 -0.97 -0.42
CA PHE A 88 -0.77 -2.00 0.61
C PHE A 88 0.23 -3.08 0.19
N ASN A 89 0.19 -3.53 -1.07
CA ASN A 89 1.13 -4.51 -1.59
C ASN A 89 2.59 -4.03 -1.47
N VAL A 90 2.84 -2.78 -1.87
CA VAL A 90 4.15 -2.12 -1.75
C VAL A 90 4.58 -1.98 -0.29
N ALA A 91 3.66 -1.55 0.58
CA ALA A 91 3.94 -1.34 2.00
C ALA A 91 4.19 -2.64 2.77
N THR A 92 3.59 -3.75 2.36
CA THR A 92 3.80 -5.05 3.03
C THR A 92 5.12 -5.69 2.60
N PRO A 93 5.85 -6.31 3.54
CA PRO A 93 7.01 -7.12 3.18
C PRO A 93 6.60 -8.35 2.35
N GLU A 94 7.53 -8.85 1.51
CA GLU A 94 7.21 -9.86 0.49
C GLU A 94 6.99 -11.27 1.08
N SER A 95 7.66 -11.59 2.17
CA SER A 95 7.66 -12.94 2.75
C SER A 95 7.92 -12.94 4.26
N GLY A 96 7.77 -14.12 4.86
CA GLY A 96 8.16 -14.39 6.24
C GLY A 96 7.24 -13.84 7.31
N LEU A 97 7.71 -13.86 8.55
CA LEU A 97 6.99 -13.33 9.70
C LEU A 97 6.68 -11.82 9.59
N PRO A 98 7.58 -10.96 9.05
CA PRO A 98 7.28 -9.54 8.90
C PRO A 98 6.04 -9.29 8.04
N ARG A 99 5.85 -10.09 6.97
CA ARG A 99 4.65 -10.01 6.13
C ARG A 99 3.39 -10.31 6.94
N LEU A 100 3.39 -11.42 7.68
CA LEU A 100 2.24 -11.85 8.46
C LEU A 100 1.88 -10.83 9.54
N PHE A 101 2.87 -10.33 10.29
CA PHE A 101 2.63 -9.31 11.32
C PHE A 101 2.12 -8.00 10.73
N CYS A 102 2.72 -7.50 9.65
CA CYS A 102 2.23 -6.30 8.97
C CYS A 102 0.79 -6.48 8.48
N GLN A 103 0.47 -7.62 7.86
CA GLN A 103 -0.87 -7.90 7.34
C GLN A 103 -1.93 -7.96 8.44
N VAL A 104 -1.67 -8.71 9.51
CA VAL A 104 -2.58 -8.80 10.66
C VAL A 104 -2.73 -7.44 11.36
N PHE A 105 -1.61 -6.74 11.57
CA PHE A 105 -1.62 -5.41 12.18
C PHE A 105 -2.45 -4.42 11.37
N LEU A 106 -2.24 -4.34 10.06
CA LEU A 106 -3.00 -3.47 9.16
C LEU A 106 -4.49 -3.84 9.16
N LEU A 107 -4.82 -5.12 9.13
CA LEU A 107 -6.21 -5.58 9.18
C LEU A 107 -6.90 -5.12 10.46
N VAL A 108 -6.30 -5.41 11.62
CA VAL A 108 -6.85 -5.03 12.93
C VAL A 108 -6.94 -3.51 13.05
N LEU A 109 -5.94 -2.78 12.55
CA LEU A 109 -5.92 -1.32 12.57
C LEU A 109 -7.05 -0.72 11.73
N LEU A 110 -7.29 -1.22 10.51
CA LEU A 110 -8.38 -0.75 9.65
C LEU A 110 -9.74 -1.11 10.24
N LEU A 111 -9.91 -2.32 10.77
CA LEU A 111 -11.14 -2.72 11.45
C LEU A 111 -11.43 -1.82 12.68
N ASN A 112 -10.41 -1.55 13.50
CA ASN A 112 -10.55 -0.64 14.63
C ASN A 112 -10.89 0.79 14.18
N THR A 113 -10.29 1.24 13.08
CA THR A 113 -10.55 2.57 12.52
C THR A 113 -11.98 2.71 12.01
N LEU A 114 -12.54 1.68 11.37
CA LEU A 114 -13.95 1.64 10.95
C LEU A 114 -14.91 1.81 12.14
N VAL A 115 -14.60 1.14 13.25
CA VAL A 115 -15.41 1.24 14.47
C VAL A 115 -15.24 2.62 15.12
N ALA A 116 -14.01 3.12 15.19
CA ALA A 116 -13.70 4.41 15.80
C ALA A 116 -14.30 5.62 15.05
N SER A 117 -14.65 5.47 13.76
CA SER A 117 -15.25 6.50 12.90
C SER A 117 -14.57 7.88 13.00
N PRO A 118 -13.24 7.98 12.87
CA PRO A 118 -12.53 9.24 13.08
C PRO A 118 -12.76 10.26 11.95
N ASP A 119 -12.56 11.53 12.28
CA ASP A 119 -12.64 12.63 11.30
C ASP A 119 -11.66 12.47 10.14
N ARG A 120 -12.02 13.02 8.99
CA ARG A 120 -11.26 12.98 7.74
C ARG A 120 -9.77 13.29 7.91
N ILE A 121 -9.45 14.40 8.57
CA ILE A 121 -8.07 14.87 8.73
C ILE A 121 -7.26 13.86 9.55
N ARG A 122 -7.88 13.27 10.57
CA ARG A 122 -7.24 12.27 11.44
C ARG A 122 -6.97 10.99 10.66
N VAL A 123 -7.92 10.52 9.83
CA VAL A 123 -7.72 9.36 8.94
C VAL A 123 -6.54 9.60 7.99
N LEU A 124 -6.54 10.70 7.26
CA LEU A 124 -5.51 10.98 6.25
C LEU A 124 -4.12 11.13 6.88
N ARG A 125 -4.03 11.82 8.03
CA ARG A 125 -2.76 11.93 8.77
C ARG A 125 -2.29 10.58 9.30
N SER A 126 -3.21 9.76 9.82
CA SER A 126 -2.90 8.41 10.29
C SER A 126 -2.38 7.54 9.15
N LEU A 127 -3.04 7.56 7.98
CA LEU A 127 -2.60 6.81 6.79
C LEU A 127 -1.19 7.22 6.35
N MET A 128 -0.88 8.51 6.33
CA MET A 128 0.46 9.00 6.02
C MET A 128 1.52 8.42 6.98
N VAL A 129 1.22 8.38 8.28
CA VAL A 129 2.11 7.79 9.29
C VAL A 129 2.23 6.27 9.13
N ILE A 130 1.13 5.58 8.87
CA ILE A 130 1.09 4.12 8.69
C ILE A 130 1.91 3.72 7.46
N PHE A 131 1.66 4.33 6.30
CA PHE A 131 2.43 4.03 5.08
C PHE A 131 3.88 4.47 5.20
N GLY A 132 4.16 5.63 5.79
CA GLY A 132 5.54 6.09 6.01
C GLY A 132 6.33 5.18 6.95
N SER A 133 5.71 4.70 8.02
CA SER A 133 6.34 3.75 8.95
C SER A 133 6.52 2.36 8.33
N ALA A 134 5.54 1.86 7.57
CA ALA A 134 5.69 0.61 6.82
C ALA A 134 6.82 0.70 5.77
N PHE A 135 6.94 1.84 5.08
CA PHE A 135 8.04 2.13 4.16
C PHE A 135 9.40 2.09 4.86
N MET A 136 9.56 2.80 5.99
CA MET A 136 10.78 2.77 6.80
C MET A 136 11.11 1.36 7.28
N LEU A 137 10.12 0.61 7.75
CA LEU A 137 10.30 -0.76 8.20
C LEU A 137 10.84 -1.65 7.07
N LYS A 138 10.19 -1.66 5.90
CA LYS A 138 10.57 -2.53 4.78
C LYS A 138 11.88 -2.11 4.12
N PHE A 139 11.99 -0.85 3.70
CA PHE A 139 13.07 -0.38 2.83
C PHE A 139 14.29 0.16 3.56
N VAL A 140 14.18 0.50 4.85
CA VAL A 140 15.35 0.94 5.65
C VAL A 140 15.76 -0.14 6.63
N ILE A 141 14.86 -0.58 7.51
CA ILE A 141 15.21 -1.52 8.59
C ILE A 141 15.45 -2.93 8.04
N LEU A 142 14.46 -3.51 7.34
CA LEU A 142 14.55 -4.88 6.82
C LEU A 142 15.61 -5.02 5.73
N ALA A 143 15.72 -4.02 4.84
CA ALA A 143 16.76 -3.97 3.83
C ALA A 143 18.16 -3.89 4.45
N ALA A 144 18.35 -3.07 5.49
CA ALA A 144 19.62 -3.00 6.20
C ALA A 144 19.95 -4.35 6.86
N ILE A 145 18.99 -5.01 7.48
CA ILE A 145 19.21 -6.31 8.14
C ILE A 145 19.54 -7.42 7.13
N SER A 146 18.85 -7.43 5.98
CA SER A 146 18.98 -8.48 4.97
C SER A 146 20.24 -8.36 4.11
N ASN A 147 20.96 -7.23 4.15
CA ASN A 147 22.18 -7.05 3.37
C ASN A 147 23.39 -7.74 4.06
N PRO A 148 24.00 -8.78 3.44
CA PRO A 148 25.04 -9.61 4.05
C PRO A 148 26.43 -8.94 4.19
N GLY A 149 26.52 -7.63 3.89
CA GLY A 149 27.77 -6.89 3.71
C GLY A 149 28.44 -6.24 4.93
N ASP A 150 27.83 -6.15 6.11
CA ASP A 150 28.45 -5.41 7.24
C ASP A 150 28.43 -6.16 8.57
N GLY A 151 29.63 -6.53 9.04
CA GLY A 151 29.97 -6.86 10.43
C GLY A 151 29.74 -8.32 10.87
N GLY A 152 30.81 -8.98 11.33
CA GLY A 152 30.74 -10.33 11.93
C GLY A 152 29.81 -10.42 13.16
N LEU A 153 29.71 -9.35 13.95
CA LEU A 153 28.78 -9.26 15.09
C LEU A 153 27.31 -9.29 14.67
N LYS A 154 26.99 -8.66 13.53
CA LYS A 154 25.64 -8.67 12.95
C LYS A 154 25.26 -10.07 12.46
N ARG A 155 26.23 -10.82 11.89
CA ARG A 155 26.02 -12.24 11.54
C ARG A 155 25.77 -13.11 12.76
N VAL A 156 26.47 -12.90 13.87
CA VAL A 156 26.26 -13.68 15.10
C VAL A 156 24.90 -13.36 15.73
N LEU A 157 24.53 -12.08 15.83
CA LEU A 157 23.21 -11.67 16.30
C LEU A 157 22.08 -12.17 15.39
N LEU A 158 22.28 -12.14 14.07
CA LEU A 158 21.32 -12.70 13.12
C LEU A 158 21.23 -14.21 13.22
N ALA A 159 22.33 -14.93 13.40
CA ALA A 159 22.31 -16.38 13.56
C ALA A 159 21.57 -16.81 14.84
N MET A 160 21.71 -16.05 15.94
CA MET A 160 20.94 -16.31 17.16
C MET A 160 19.44 -15.99 16.98
N LEU A 161 19.12 -14.93 16.24
CA LEU A 161 17.74 -14.53 15.94
C LEU A 161 17.09 -15.46 14.91
N GLU A 162 17.82 -15.94 13.91
CA GLU A 162 17.40 -16.95 12.93
C GLU A 162 17.11 -18.28 13.62
N GLY A 163 17.88 -18.66 14.65
CA GLY A 163 17.60 -19.83 15.47
C GLY A 163 16.26 -19.73 16.23
N LEU A 164 15.83 -18.53 16.59
CA LEU A 164 14.54 -18.25 17.23
C LEU A 164 13.39 -18.01 16.24
N THR A 165 13.70 -17.58 15.02
CA THR A 165 12.71 -17.17 14.00
C THR A 165 12.67 -18.08 12.78
N LEU A 166 13.37 -19.22 12.82
CA LEU A 166 13.44 -20.25 11.76
C LEU A 166 13.78 -19.68 10.37
N GLY A 167 14.63 -18.65 10.29
CA GLY A 167 15.02 -18.03 9.02
C GLY A 167 13.92 -17.22 8.32
N THR A 168 12.83 -16.86 9.02
CA THR A 168 11.69 -16.15 8.42
C THR A 168 11.81 -14.62 8.42
N LEU A 169 12.91 -14.07 8.91
CA LEU A 169 13.13 -12.62 8.98
C LEU A 169 13.91 -12.07 7.78
N THR A 170 14.74 -12.89 7.14
CA THR A 170 15.56 -12.46 6.01
C THR A 170 14.72 -12.42 4.74
N GLN A 171 14.93 -11.38 3.93
CA GLN A 171 14.19 -11.18 2.68
C GLN A 171 15.14 -11.24 1.50
N ALA A 172 14.57 -11.53 0.31
CA ALA A 172 15.28 -11.37 -0.93
C ALA A 172 15.84 -9.94 -1.00
N VAL A 173 17.11 -9.81 -1.36
CA VAL A 173 17.76 -8.50 -1.45
C VAL A 173 17.09 -7.71 -2.58
N VAL A 174 16.41 -6.64 -2.20
CA VAL A 174 15.67 -5.78 -3.14
C VAL A 174 16.62 -4.74 -3.72
N SER A 175 16.51 -4.48 -5.03
CA SER A 175 17.24 -3.37 -5.68
C SER A 175 16.88 -2.02 -5.06
N PRO A 176 17.85 -1.09 -4.84
CA PRO A 176 17.58 0.25 -4.31
C PRO A 176 16.54 1.03 -5.13
N VAL A 177 16.46 0.78 -6.44
CA VAL A 177 15.50 1.43 -7.35
C VAL A 177 14.06 1.17 -6.92
N THR A 178 13.76 -0.04 -6.43
CA THR A 178 12.43 -0.41 -5.95
C THR A 178 12.01 0.44 -4.75
N GLY A 179 12.95 0.85 -3.89
CA GLY A 179 12.69 1.75 -2.76
C GLY A 179 12.28 3.14 -3.22
N TYR A 180 12.91 3.70 -4.26
CA TYR A 180 12.55 5.00 -4.80
C TYR A 180 11.18 4.99 -5.49
N VAL A 181 10.87 3.92 -6.23
CA VAL A 181 9.55 3.74 -6.85
C VAL A 181 8.48 3.62 -5.77
N ALA A 182 8.73 2.83 -4.72
CA ALA A 182 7.81 2.68 -3.59
C ALA A 182 7.57 4.01 -2.85
N PHE A 183 8.61 4.83 -2.67
CA PHE A 183 8.47 6.15 -2.07
C PHE A 183 7.56 7.05 -2.91
N ALA A 184 7.77 7.11 -4.23
CA ALA A 184 6.94 7.91 -5.14
C ALA A 184 5.48 7.44 -5.22
N VAL A 185 5.22 6.17 -4.91
CA VAL A 185 3.87 5.58 -4.89
C VAL A 185 3.12 5.91 -3.59
N LEU A 186 3.82 6.00 -2.46
CA LEU A 186 3.22 6.13 -1.13
C LEU A 186 3.09 7.57 -0.61
N VAL A 187 3.87 8.51 -1.17
CA VAL A 187 3.92 9.93 -0.76
C VAL A 187 3.08 10.80 -1.69
#